data_AF-A0A836B3P4-F1
#
_entry.id   AF-A0A836B3P4-F1
#
_cell.length_a   1.000
_cell.length_b   1.000
_cell.length_c   1.000
_cell.angle_alpha   90.00
_cell.angle_beta   90.00
_cell.angle_gamma   90.00
#
_symmetry.space_group_name_H-M   'P 1'
#
loop_
_entity.id
_entity.type
_entity.pdbx_description
1 polymer ?
#
loop_
_entity_poly.entity_id
_entity_poly.type
_entity_poly.pdbx_seq_one_letter_code
_entity_poly.pdbx_strand_id
1 'polypeptide(L)'
;MDAQRDVPTEAELCGFTWLLAFKFIPWFSAAMGSLTVRRYFQPNHTLTAPPADPLWGDSEPQRHYWYFRAAPDAAAAAAAAEMDGGEEEGGAPAAPPLTLLQVNTYPALTCRRTPDWGWELQNAMVRLTIDTAAGPNPGMPPDHPAARETMTLEQIRARFDALLALHDLDDTSEEEESEGLEEEDQEEEDDGDGSEPDHEKEES
;
A
#
# COMPACT_ATOMS: atom_id res chain seq x y z
N MET A 1 8.49 -29.86 10.45
CA MET A 1 9.33 -28.97 9.63
C MET A 1 8.46 -27.79 9.19
N ASP A 2 9.00 -26.56 9.17
CA ASP A 2 8.35 -25.28 8.84
C ASP A 2 7.48 -24.56 9.90
N ALA A 3 7.79 -24.71 11.19
CA ALA A 3 7.11 -23.97 12.27
C ALA A 3 7.58 -22.51 12.47
N GLN A 4 8.51 -22.02 11.65
CA GLN A 4 9.28 -20.80 11.95
C GLN A 4 9.38 -19.82 10.78
N ARG A 5 8.53 -19.98 9.76
CA ARG A 5 8.48 -19.05 8.62
C ARG A 5 7.49 -17.93 8.89
N ASP A 6 7.96 -16.70 8.69
CA ASP A 6 7.18 -15.48 8.90
C ASP A 6 6.46 -15.01 7.62
N VAL A 7 6.74 -15.65 6.48
CA VAL A 7 6.12 -15.34 5.17
C VAL A 7 5.69 -16.59 4.39
N PRO A 8 4.58 -16.50 3.63
CA PRO A 8 4.17 -17.57 2.72
C PRO A 8 5.18 -17.73 1.58
N THR A 9 5.29 -18.94 1.04
CA THR A 9 6.00 -19.17 -0.22
C THR A 9 5.19 -18.58 -1.37
N GLU A 10 5.84 -18.38 -2.51
CA GLU A 10 5.13 -18.07 -3.76
C GLU A 10 4.07 -19.12 -4.10
N ALA A 11 4.37 -20.42 -3.92
CA ALA A 11 3.43 -21.49 -4.20
C ALA A 11 2.20 -21.44 -3.28
N GLU A 12 2.37 -21.11 -2.00
CA GLU A 12 1.26 -20.88 -1.08
C GLU A 12 0.48 -19.63 -1.47
N LEU A 13 1.16 -18.51 -1.71
CA LEU A 13 0.54 -17.24 -2.08
C LEU A 13 -0.31 -17.39 -3.36
N CYS A 14 0.23 -18.05 -4.39
CA CYS A 14 -0.44 -18.28 -5.65
C CYS A 14 -1.42 -19.46 -5.63
N GLY A 15 -1.34 -20.35 -4.64
CA GLY A 15 -2.21 -21.52 -4.53
C GLY A 15 -3.58 -21.21 -3.95
N PHE A 16 -3.69 -20.15 -3.13
CA PHE A 16 -4.92 -19.79 -2.44
C PHE A 16 -5.74 -18.73 -3.19
N THR A 17 -7.06 -18.80 -3.03
CA THR A 17 -7.94 -17.65 -3.25
C THR A 17 -7.90 -16.76 -2.03
N TRP A 18 -7.66 -15.46 -2.22
CA TRP A 18 -7.58 -14.50 -1.13
C TRP A 18 -8.83 -13.62 -1.06
N LEU A 19 -9.42 -13.53 0.13
CA LEU A 19 -10.51 -12.62 0.45
C LEU A 19 -9.93 -11.31 0.98
N LEU A 20 -10.09 -10.23 0.24
CA LEU A 20 -9.78 -8.87 0.65
C LEU A 20 -10.97 -8.26 1.41
N ALA A 21 -10.68 -7.74 2.59
CA ALA A 21 -11.59 -6.96 3.42
C ALA A 21 -10.92 -5.65 3.84
N PHE A 22 -11.68 -4.56 3.83
CA PHE A 22 -11.23 -3.29 4.39
C PHE A 22 -11.37 -3.32 5.91
N LYS A 23 -10.35 -2.86 6.62
CA LYS A 23 -10.46 -2.49 8.03
C LYS A 23 -11.27 -1.20 8.08
N PHE A 24 -12.09 -1.01 9.12
CA PHE A 24 -12.97 0.15 9.24
C PHE A 24 -12.26 1.45 8.87
N ILE A 25 -12.67 2.05 7.76
CA ILE A 25 -12.19 3.35 7.29
C ILE A 25 -13.32 4.34 7.55
N PRO A 26 -13.15 5.35 8.41
CA PRO A 26 -14.24 6.22 8.88
C PRO A 26 -15.03 6.92 7.75
N TRP A 27 -14.38 7.16 6.62
CA TRP A 27 -14.96 7.81 5.44
C TRP A 27 -15.52 6.83 4.39
N PHE A 28 -15.48 5.51 4.63
CA PHE A 28 -16.17 4.54 3.79
C PHE A 28 -17.62 4.37 4.19
N SER A 29 -18.48 4.22 3.18
CA SER A 29 -19.87 3.82 3.40
C SER A 29 -19.92 2.41 4.02
N ALA A 30 -20.97 2.12 4.80
CA ALA A 30 -21.20 0.79 5.35
C ALA A 30 -21.24 -0.32 4.26
N ALA A 31 -21.63 0.05 3.03
CA ALA A 31 -21.64 -0.85 1.88
C ALA A 31 -20.21 -1.23 1.43
N MET A 32 -19.27 -0.29 1.43
CA MET A 32 -17.86 -0.56 1.13
C MET A 32 -17.19 -1.40 2.22
N GLY A 33 -17.53 -1.16 3.49
CA GLY A 33 -17.00 -1.93 4.62
C GLY A 33 -17.48 -3.38 4.68
N SER A 34 -18.57 -3.72 3.97
CA SER A 34 -19.10 -5.09 3.86
C SER A 34 -18.77 -5.77 2.53
N LEU A 35 -18.08 -5.06 1.63
CA LEU A 35 -17.66 -5.60 0.35
C LEU A 35 -16.55 -6.63 0.57
N THR A 36 -16.84 -7.88 0.22
CA THR A 36 -15.85 -8.95 0.17
C THR A 36 -15.46 -9.22 -1.27
N VAL A 37 -14.20 -8.95 -1.60
CA VAL A 37 -13.66 -9.06 -2.96
C VAL A 37 -12.51 -10.05 -2.99
N ARG A 38 -12.36 -10.77 -4.10
CA ARG A 38 -11.36 -11.83 -4.23
C ARG A 38 -10.13 -11.35 -4.97
N ARG A 39 -8.97 -11.83 -4.56
CA ARG A 39 -7.67 -11.54 -5.18
C ARG A 39 -6.96 -12.84 -5.50
N TYR A 40 -6.29 -12.87 -6.63
CA TYR A 40 -5.57 -14.03 -7.14
C TYR A 40 -4.13 -13.63 -7.45
N PHE A 41 -3.18 -14.12 -6.65
CA PHE A 41 -1.76 -13.92 -6.90
C PHE A 41 -1.30 -14.90 -7.97
N GLN A 42 -0.55 -14.43 -8.95
CA GLN A 42 -0.14 -15.22 -10.11
C GLN A 42 1.39 -15.39 -10.13
N PRO A 43 1.92 -16.53 -10.62
CA PRO A 43 3.36 -16.79 -10.66
C PRO A 43 4.17 -15.79 -11.50
N ASN A 44 3.53 -15.06 -12.41
CA ASN A 44 4.16 -13.97 -13.14
C ASN A 44 4.17 -12.64 -12.37
N HIS A 45 4.01 -12.70 -11.03
CA HIS A 45 4.01 -11.55 -10.12
C HIS A 45 2.91 -10.52 -10.38
N THR A 46 1.84 -10.93 -11.04
CA THR A 46 0.63 -10.10 -11.20
C THR A 46 -0.42 -10.48 -10.17
N LEU A 47 -1.25 -9.50 -9.82
CA LEU A 47 -2.44 -9.68 -9.01
C LEU A 47 -3.66 -9.50 -9.93
N THR A 48 -4.61 -10.43 -9.86
CA THR A 48 -5.87 -10.35 -10.60
C THR A 48 -7.08 -10.45 -9.69
N ALA A 49 -8.26 -10.16 -10.23
CA ALA A 49 -9.53 -10.20 -9.52
C ALA A 49 -10.63 -10.84 -10.41
N PRO A 50 -11.77 -11.25 -9.83
CA PRO A 50 -12.93 -11.67 -10.62
C PRO A 50 -13.42 -10.58 -11.59
N PRO A 51 -14.03 -10.93 -12.74
CA PRO A 51 -14.59 -9.95 -13.66
C PRO A 51 -15.69 -9.06 -13.06
N ALA A 52 -16.40 -9.55 -12.05
CA ALA A 52 -17.47 -8.80 -11.38
C ALA A 52 -16.96 -7.94 -10.20
N ASP A 53 -15.65 -7.79 -10.04
CA ASP A 53 -15.07 -7.04 -8.93
C ASP A 53 -15.27 -5.54 -9.12
N PRO A 54 -16.03 -4.86 -8.25
CA PRO A 54 -16.36 -3.45 -8.43
C PRO A 54 -15.17 -2.52 -8.19
N LEU A 55 -14.07 -3.02 -7.61
CA LEU A 55 -12.83 -2.27 -7.42
C LEU A 55 -11.86 -2.46 -8.60
N TRP A 56 -12.19 -3.34 -9.52
CA TRP A 56 -11.37 -3.72 -10.67
C TRP A 56 -12.13 -3.36 -11.93
N GLY A 57 -11.87 -2.17 -12.47
CA GLY A 57 -12.55 -1.70 -13.69
C GLY A 57 -12.11 -2.47 -14.94
N ASP A 58 -13.00 -2.53 -15.95
CA ASP A 58 -12.75 -3.13 -17.28
C ASP A 58 -11.74 -2.35 -18.14
N SER A 59 -11.38 -1.12 -17.74
CA SER A 59 -10.41 -0.28 -18.43
C SER A 59 -9.01 -0.45 -17.82
N GLU A 60 -8.06 -1.03 -18.55
CA GLU A 60 -6.64 -0.96 -18.20
C GLU A 60 -6.26 0.51 -17.94
N PRO A 61 -5.63 0.85 -16.79
CA PRO A 61 -4.16 0.96 -16.87
C PRO A 61 -3.38 0.60 -15.59
N GLN A 62 -4.01 0.30 -14.45
CA GLN A 62 -3.24 -0.08 -13.26
C GLN A 62 -3.06 -1.60 -13.24
N ARG A 63 -2.02 -2.07 -13.94
CA ARG A 63 -1.54 -3.44 -13.73
C ARG A 63 -1.06 -3.55 -12.29
N HIS A 64 -1.52 -4.59 -11.60
CA HIS A 64 -1.18 -4.79 -10.20
C HIS A 64 -0.07 -5.83 -10.08
N TYR A 65 1.03 -5.43 -9.46
CA TYR A 65 2.21 -6.28 -9.29
C TYR A 65 2.48 -6.51 -7.82
N TRP A 66 3.11 -7.65 -7.51
CA TRP A 66 3.47 -8.01 -6.15
C TRP A 66 4.86 -8.62 -6.06
N TYR A 67 5.54 -8.41 -4.94
CA TYR A 67 6.78 -9.11 -4.59
C TYR A 67 7.03 -9.08 -3.08
N PHE A 68 7.88 -9.99 -2.59
CA PHE A 68 8.39 -9.92 -1.23
C PHE A 68 9.61 -8.98 -1.15
N ARG A 69 9.60 -8.07 -0.18
CA ARG A 69 10.70 -7.15 0.13
C ARG A 69 11.14 -7.26 1.59
N ALA A 70 12.39 -6.93 1.88
CA ALA A 70 12.80 -6.70 3.26
C ALA A 70 12.14 -5.42 3.81
N ALA A 71 11.83 -5.42 5.11
CA ALA A 71 11.38 -4.21 5.81
C ALA A 71 12.52 -3.17 5.85
N PRO A 72 12.20 -1.86 5.87
CA PRO A 72 13.22 -0.80 5.86
C PRO A 72 14.25 -0.93 6.98
N ASP A 73 13.79 -1.12 8.22
CA ASP A 73 14.68 -1.24 9.40
C ASP A 73 15.55 -2.50 9.34
N ALA A 74 15.02 -3.56 8.72
CA ALA A 74 15.73 -4.80 8.50
C ALA A 74 16.79 -4.68 7.38
N ALA A 75 16.51 -3.88 6.34
CA ALA A 75 17.46 -3.60 5.26
C ALA A 75 18.58 -2.66 5.73
N ALA A 76 18.24 -1.65 6.53
CA ALA A 76 19.19 -0.74 7.17
C ALA A 76 20.08 -1.47 8.19
N ALA A 77 19.50 -2.34 9.03
CA ALA A 77 20.26 -3.15 9.97
C ALA A 77 21.17 -4.17 9.28
N ALA A 78 20.73 -4.79 8.18
CA ALA A 78 21.57 -5.69 7.38
C ALA A 78 22.72 -4.94 6.69
N ALA A 79 22.45 -3.76 6.11
CA ALA A 79 23.47 -2.91 5.52
C ALA A 79 24.50 -2.42 6.55
N ALA A 80 24.05 -2.08 7.77
CA ALA A 80 24.93 -1.70 8.87
C ALA A 80 25.79 -2.88 9.35
N ALA A 81 25.22 -4.09 9.44
CA ALA A 81 25.95 -5.31 9.82
C ALA A 81 27.00 -5.74 8.78
N GLU A 82 26.80 -5.44 7.48
CA GLU A 82 27.82 -5.70 6.45
C GLU A 82 28.95 -4.65 6.43
N MET A 83 28.71 -3.46 6.98
CA MET A 83 29.74 -2.42 7.15
C MET A 83 30.56 -2.58 8.44
N ASP A 84 29.97 -3.19 9.48
CA ASP A 84 30.61 -3.43 10.77
C ASP A 84 31.16 -4.87 10.84
N GLY A 85 32.27 -5.11 10.14
CA GLY A 85 33.03 -6.37 10.19
C GLY A 85 33.78 -6.58 11.52
N GLY A 86 33.16 -6.25 12.66
CA GLY A 86 33.74 -6.35 13.99
C GLY A 86 33.34 -7.63 14.70
N GLU A 87 34.34 -8.45 15.06
CA GLU A 87 34.19 -9.58 15.98
C GLU A 87 33.77 -9.08 17.37
N GLU A 88 32.48 -9.03 17.69
CA GLU A 88 32.01 -8.93 19.08
C GLU A 88 31.29 -10.21 19.54
N GLU A 89 31.89 -10.86 20.53
CA GLU A 89 31.32 -11.95 21.30
C GLU A 89 30.12 -11.46 22.13
N GLY A 90 28.96 -12.12 21.99
CA GLY A 90 27.93 -12.15 23.03
C GLY A 90 26.68 -11.29 22.83
N GLY A 91 26.42 -10.77 21.63
CA GLY A 91 25.14 -10.12 21.31
C GLY A 91 23.98 -11.11 21.20
N ALA A 92 22.83 -10.76 21.81
CA ALA A 92 21.57 -11.49 21.57
C ALA A 92 21.31 -11.60 20.06
N PRO A 93 20.81 -12.74 19.56
CA PRO A 93 20.64 -12.94 18.12
C PRO A 93 19.77 -11.81 17.56
N ALA A 94 20.31 -11.07 16.59
CA ALA A 94 19.57 -10.06 15.86
C ALA A 94 18.28 -10.69 15.34
N ALA A 95 17.14 -10.05 15.61
CA ALA A 95 15.86 -10.53 15.11
C ALA A 95 15.93 -10.65 13.58
N PRO A 96 15.39 -11.73 12.99
CA PRO A 96 15.47 -11.93 11.55
C PRO A 96 14.82 -10.75 10.82
N PRO A 97 15.34 -10.35 9.65
CA PRO A 97 14.80 -9.24 8.88
C PRO A 97 13.34 -9.52 8.51
N LEU A 98 12.43 -8.64 8.98
CA LEU A 98 11.01 -8.77 8.68
C LEU A 98 10.80 -8.67 7.17
N THR A 99 10.16 -9.68 6.57
CA THR A 99 9.82 -9.68 5.13
C THR A 99 8.37 -9.26 4.95
N LEU A 100 8.12 -8.30 4.05
CA LEU A 100 6.82 -7.73 3.75
C LEU A 100 6.39 -8.09 2.33
N LEU A 101 5.08 -8.20 2.11
CA LEU A 101 4.52 -8.31 0.77
C LEU A 101 4.18 -6.91 0.26
N GLN A 102 4.86 -6.49 -0.80
CA GLN A 102 4.58 -5.23 -1.47
C GLN A 102 3.63 -5.46 -2.65
N VAL A 103 2.57 -4.66 -2.71
CA VAL A 103 1.65 -4.60 -3.86
C VAL A 103 1.50 -3.13 -4.24
N ASN A 104 1.42 -2.78 -5.51
CA ASN A 104 1.39 -1.36 -5.92
C ASN A 104 0.07 -0.65 -5.60
N THR A 105 -0.98 -1.39 -5.26
CA THR A 105 -2.26 -0.83 -4.78
C THR A 105 -2.39 -0.70 -3.28
N TYR A 106 -1.51 -1.37 -2.53
CA TYR A 106 -1.65 -1.45 -1.09
C TYR A 106 -0.37 -0.97 -0.43
N PRO A 107 -0.45 -0.24 0.69
CA PRO A 107 0.70 -0.12 1.58
C PRO A 107 1.24 -1.52 1.91
N ALA A 108 2.55 -1.60 2.18
CA ALA A 108 3.22 -2.88 2.44
C ALA A 108 2.45 -3.73 3.46
N LEU A 109 2.23 -4.99 3.11
CA LEU A 109 1.44 -5.93 3.89
C LEU A 109 2.38 -6.78 4.75
N THR A 110 2.10 -6.82 6.05
CA THR A 110 2.72 -7.77 6.96
C THR A 110 2.08 -9.13 6.76
N CYS A 111 2.91 -10.15 6.59
CA CYS A 111 2.47 -11.54 6.55
C CYS A 111 2.41 -12.10 7.97
N ARG A 112 1.35 -12.84 8.30
CA ARG A 112 1.21 -13.51 9.58
C ARG A 112 0.62 -14.89 9.40
N ARG A 113 1.12 -15.84 10.19
CA ARG A 113 0.53 -17.17 10.28
C ARG A 113 -0.68 -17.12 11.22
N THR A 114 -1.77 -17.79 10.83
CA THR A 114 -2.96 -17.91 11.67
C THR A 114 -2.95 -19.22 12.46
N PRO A 115 -3.72 -19.35 13.57
CA PRO A 115 -3.72 -20.55 14.42
C PRO A 115 -4.16 -21.84 13.72
N ASP A 116 -4.94 -21.72 12.64
CA ASP A 116 -5.36 -22.80 11.76
C ASP A 116 -4.31 -23.14 10.68
N TRP A 117 -3.07 -22.66 10.84
CA TRP A 117 -1.96 -22.84 9.89
C TRP A 117 -2.14 -22.17 8.53
N GLY A 118 -3.15 -21.30 8.40
CA GLY A 118 -3.35 -20.42 7.26
C GLY A 118 -2.42 -19.21 7.27
N TRP A 119 -2.67 -18.31 6.34
CA TRP A 119 -1.95 -17.06 6.18
C TRP A 119 -2.92 -15.88 6.20
N GLU A 120 -2.49 -14.80 6.85
CA GLU A 120 -3.15 -13.50 6.85
C GLU A 120 -2.13 -12.45 6.36
N LEU A 121 -2.55 -11.59 5.43
CA LEU A 121 -1.76 -10.47 4.93
C LEU A 121 -2.49 -9.19 5.32
N GLN A 122 -1.83 -8.25 5.98
CA GLN A 122 -2.53 -7.06 6.43
C GLN A 122 -1.65 -5.83 6.61
N ASN A 123 -2.28 -4.67 6.54
CA ASN A 123 -1.75 -3.39 7.02
C ASN A 123 -2.84 -2.66 7.83
N ALA A 124 -2.71 -1.36 8.05
CA ALA A 124 -3.72 -0.59 8.80
C ALA A 124 -5.09 -0.49 8.08
N MET A 125 -5.11 -0.57 6.75
CA MET A 125 -6.30 -0.30 5.92
C MET A 125 -6.99 -1.57 5.42
N VAL A 126 -6.24 -2.63 5.12
CA VAL A 126 -6.76 -3.84 4.49
C VAL A 126 -6.28 -5.11 5.19
N ARG A 127 -7.06 -6.18 5.01
CA ARG A 127 -6.74 -7.53 5.42
C ARG A 127 -7.08 -8.48 4.28
N LEU A 128 -6.15 -9.35 3.90
CA LEU A 128 -6.38 -10.50 3.05
C LEU A 128 -6.29 -11.78 3.88
N THR A 129 -7.27 -12.66 3.71
CA THR A 129 -7.34 -13.99 4.35
C THR A 129 -7.64 -15.05 3.30
N ILE A 130 -7.37 -16.31 3.59
CA ILE A 130 -7.67 -17.40 2.66
C ILE A 130 -9.19 -17.63 2.59
N ASP A 131 -9.78 -17.55 1.39
CA ASP A 131 -11.17 -17.91 1.13
C ASP A 131 -11.27 -19.43 0.91
N THR A 132 -11.39 -20.18 2.02
CA THR A 132 -11.51 -21.64 1.96
C THR A 132 -12.77 -22.11 1.24
N ALA A 133 -13.82 -21.29 1.21
CA ALA A 133 -15.08 -21.62 0.53
C ALA A 133 -14.97 -21.48 -1.01
N ALA A 134 -14.14 -20.55 -1.51
CA ALA A 134 -13.85 -20.43 -2.94
C ALA A 134 -12.96 -21.56 -3.48
N GLY A 135 -12.14 -22.17 -2.62
CA GLY A 135 -11.18 -23.19 -3.03
C GLY A 135 -9.89 -22.61 -3.61
N PRO A 136 -9.13 -23.40 -4.39
CA PRO A 136 -7.81 -22.99 -4.89
C PRO A 136 -7.93 -21.82 -5.86
N ASN A 137 -6.82 -21.10 -6.05
CA ASN A 137 -6.72 -20.05 -7.04
C ASN A 137 -7.09 -20.61 -8.44
N PRO A 138 -8.04 -20.01 -9.17
CA PRO A 138 -8.44 -20.48 -10.50
C PRO A 138 -7.34 -20.30 -11.56
N GLY A 139 -6.25 -19.60 -11.22
CA GLY A 139 -5.18 -19.22 -12.13
C GLY A 139 -5.58 -18.07 -13.04
N MET A 140 -4.71 -17.77 -13.99
CA MET A 140 -4.94 -16.71 -14.97
C MET A 140 -5.50 -17.28 -16.28
N PRO A 141 -6.65 -16.77 -16.78
CA PRO A 141 -7.14 -17.12 -18.10
C PRO A 141 -6.13 -16.73 -19.20
N PRO A 142 -5.93 -17.56 -20.24
CA PRO A 142 -4.95 -17.27 -21.31
C PRO A 142 -5.21 -15.99 -22.11
N ASP A 143 -6.48 -15.58 -22.18
CA ASP A 143 -6.97 -14.37 -22.83
C ASP A 143 -6.94 -13.14 -21.92
N HIS A 144 -6.66 -13.32 -20.63
CA HIS A 144 -6.52 -12.21 -19.69
C HIS A 144 -5.32 -11.32 -20.09
N PRO A 145 -5.44 -9.97 -20.10
CA PRO A 145 -4.36 -9.09 -20.54
C PRO A 145 -3.05 -9.23 -19.75
N ALA A 146 -3.12 -9.67 -18.49
CA ALA A 146 -1.95 -9.96 -17.66
C ALA A 146 -1.18 -11.23 -18.08
N ALA A 147 -1.76 -12.11 -18.92
CA ALA A 147 -1.14 -13.38 -19.32
C ALA A 147 0.04 -13.17 -20.28
N ARG A 148 0.07 -12.02 -20.96
CA ARG A 148 1.14 -11.61 -21.88
C ARG A 148 2.26 -10.84 -21.18
N GLU A 149 2.18 -10.68 -19.86
CA GLU A 149 3.14 -9.90 -19.10
C GLU A 149 4.53 -10.55 -19.13
N THR A 150 5.56 -9.76 -19.40
CA THR A 150 6.95 -10.22 -19.50
C THR A 150 7.88 -9.52 -18.51
N MET A 151 7.37 -8.59 -17.70
CA MET A 151 8.19 -7.86 -16.74
C MET A 151 8.79 -8.84 -15.70
N THR A 152 10.11 -8.78 -15.53
CA THR A 152 10.80 -9.64 -14.58
C THR A 152 10.60 -9.16 -13.15
N LEU A 153 10.82 -10.03 -12.17
CA LEU A 153 10.77 -9.67 -10.75
C LEU A 153 11.73 -8.51 -10.40
N GLU A 154 12.89 -8.45 -11.04
CA GLU A 154 13.87 -7.37 -10.85
C GLU A 154 13.34 -6.03 -11.38
N GLN A 155 12.69 -6.03 -12.54
CA GLN A 155 12.06 -4.84 -13.10
C GLN A 155 10.89 -4.36 -12.23
N ILE A 156 10.12 -5.30 -11.67
CA ILE A 156 9.08 -4.99 -10.68
C ILE A 156 9.72 -4.31 -9.46
N ARG A 157 10.73 -4.92 -8.84
CA ARG A 157 11.44 -4.37 -7.67
C ARG A 157 11.94 -2.96 -7.92
N ALA A 158 12.71 -2.76 -8.99
CA ALA A 158 13.27 -1.46 -9.35
C ALA A 158 12.18 -0.36 -9.47
N ARG A 159 11.00 -0.70 -10.00
CA ARG A 159 9.89 0.24 -10.10
C ARG A 159 9.34 0.65 -8.74
N PHE A 160 9.22 -0.28 -7.80
CA PHE A 160 8.77 0.05 -6.45
C PHE A 160 9.82 0.84 -5.67
N ASP A 161 11.10 0.47 -5.77
CA ASP A 161 12.18 1.17 -5.10
C ASP A 161 12.27 2.63 -5.58
N ALA A 162 12.09 2.87 -6.89
CA ALA A 162 12.01 4.22 -7.44
C ALA A 162 10.82 5.03 -6.91
N LEU A 163 9.64 4.41 -6.74
CA LEU A 163 8.46 5.08 -6.18
C LEU A 163 8.63 5.44 -4.70
N LEU A 164 9.29 4.58 -3.93
CA LEU A 164 9.59 4.85 -2.52
C LEU A 164 10.60 5.99 -2.37
N ALA A 165 11.65 5.98 -3.19
CA ALA A 165 12.65 7.06 -3.19
C ALA A 165 12.05 8.43 -3.54
N LEU A 166 11.03 8.49 -4.40
CA LEU A 166 10.30 9.74 -4.68
C LEU A 166 9.48 10.20 -3.47
N HIS A 167 8.83 9.29 -2.74
CA HIS A 167 8.10 9.62 -1.53
C HIS A 167 9.00 10.16 -0.42
N ASP A 168 10.18 9.57 -0.24
CA ASP A 168 11.14 10.02 0.78
C ASP A 168 11.67 11.44 0.47
N LEU A 169 11.70 11.85 -0.79
CA LEU A 169 12.11 13.21 -1.18
C LEU A 169 11.04 14.26 -0.90
N ASP A 170 9.76 13.93 -1.10
CA ASP A 170 8.64 14.84 -0.80
C ASP A 170 8.55 15.15 0.71
N ASP A 171 8.76 14.16 1.59
CA ASP A 171 8.78 14.33 3.06
C ASP A 171 9.95 15.20 3.54
N THR A 172 11.03 15.34 2.75
CA THR A 172 12.15 16.23 3.08
C THR A 172 12.00 17.67 2.56
N SER A 173 10.90 17.97 1.84
CA SER A 173 10.70 19.29 1.22
C SER A 173 9.87 20.28 2.05
N GLU A 174 9.32 19.87 3.20
CA GLU A 174 8.50 20.74 4.07
C GLU A 174 9.28 21.46 5.19
N GLU A 175 10.62 21.50 5.15
CA GLU A 175 11.44 22.30 6.09
C GLU A 175 12.04 23.58 5.46
N GLU A 176 11.32 24.32 4.60
CA GLU A 176 11.69 25.72 4.28
C GLU A 176 10.47 26.63 4.00
N GLU A 177 9.51 26.75 4.93
CA GLU A 177 8.63 27.93 4.98
C GLU A 177 8.29 28.32 6.43
N SER A 178 9.17 29.09 7.08
CA SER A 178 8.77 29.99 8.17
C SER A 178 9.86 31.01 8.44
N GLU A 179 9.69 32.22 7.92
CA GLU A 179 9.88 33.50 8.64
C GLU A 179 9.63 34.65 7.67
N GLY A 180 8.38 34.78 7.25
CA GLY A 180 7.84 36.05 6.79
C GLY A 180 6.77 36.45 7.78
N LEU A 181 7.03 37.47 8.59
CA LEU A 181 6.08 38.43 9.18
C LEU A 181 6.82 39.24 10.26
N GLU A 182 7.40 40.38 9.86
CA GLU A 182 7.51 41.53 10.77
C GLU A 182 6.44 42.54 10.32
N GLU A 183 5.37 42.62 11.12
CA GLU A 183 4.41 43.73 11.13
C GLU A 183 5.06 44.94 11.81
N GLU A 184 4.89 46.13 11.23
CA GLU A 184 4.88 47.48 11.84
C GLU A 184 4.78 48.48 10.67
N ASP A 185 3.98 49.55 10.62
CA ASP A 185 2.94 50.11 11.47
C ASP A 185 2.40 51.37 10.74
N GLN A 186 1.25 51.90 11.18
CA GLN A 186 0.76 53.30 11.04
C GLN A 186 0.11 53.77 9.71
N GLU A 187 -1.23 54.01 9.73
CA GLU A 187 -1.96 55.29 10.00
C GLU A 187 -2.03 56.19 8.72
N GLU A 188 -3.07 56.95 8.37
CA GLU A 188 -4.45 57.24 8.79
C GLU A 188 -5.13 57.95 7.58
N GLU A 189 -6.38 58.41 7.77
CA GLU A 189 -7.17 59.39 6.97
C GLU A 189 -8.07 58.81 5.85
N ASP A 190 -9.39 58.63 6.08
CA ASP A 190 -10.47 59.65 5.97
C ASP A 190 -10.69 60.05 4.50
N ASP A 191 -11.85 59.87 3.87
CA ASP A 191 -13.07 60.65 4.08
C ASP A 191 -14.17 60.16 3.10
N GLY A 192 -15.44 60.33 3.49
CA GLY A 192 -16.53 60.59 2.55
C GLY A 192 -17.33 59.37 2.06
N ASP A 193 -18.52 59.12 2.58
CA ASP A 193 -19.79 59.80 2.23
C ASP A 193 -20.59 59.00 1.19
N GLY A 194 -21.83 58.68 1.57
CA GLY A 194 -22.92 58.73 0.61
C GLY A 194 -23.51 57.40 0.12
N SER A 195 -24.52 56.95 0.86
CA SER A 195 -25.82 56.47 0.35
C SER A 195 -25.95 55.03 -0.19
N GLU A 196 -26.68 54.22 0.58
CA GLU A 196 -27.55 53.16 0.05
C GLU A 196 -28.57 53.75 -0.96
N PRO A 197 -28.99 52.97 -1.96
CA PRO A 197 -30.37 52.50 -1.89
C PRO A 197 -30.58 51.06 -2.40
N ASP A 198 -31.29 50.30 -1.56
CA ASP A 198 -32.52 49.55 -1.87
C ASP A 198 -32.88 49.29 -3.34
N HIS A 199 -33.03 48.02 -3.72
CA HIS A 199 -34.17 47.59 -4.53
C HIS A 199 -34.42 46.08 -4.45
N GLU A 200 -35.57 45.75 -3.88
CA GLU A 200 -36.33 44.51 -4.01
C GLU A 200 -36.46 44.01 -5.48
N LYS A 201 -36.42 42.69 -5.68
CA LYS A 201 -37.57 41.93 -6.24
C LYS A 201 -37.37 40.41 -6.27
N GLU A 202 -38.28 39.72 -5.58
CA GLU A 202 -38.75 38.37 -5.86
C GLU A 202 -39.34 38.23 -7.28
N GLU A 203 -39.31 37.01 -7.81
CA GLU A 203 -40.47 36.21 -8.25
C GLU A 203 -39.93 35.12 -9.21
N SER A 204 -40.00 33.84 -8.82
CA SER A 204 -41.13 32.90 -9.00
C SER A 204 -40.89 31.99 -10.21
#